data_AF-A0A2S2QF05-F1
#
_entry.id   AF-A0A2S2QF05-F1
#
_cell.length_a   1.000
_cell.length_b   1.000
_cell.length_c   1.000
_cell.angle_alpha   90.00
_cell.angle_beta   90.00
_cell.angle_gamma   90.00
#
_symmetry.space_group_name_H-M   'P 1'
#
loop_
_entity.id
_entity.type
_entity.pdbx_description
1 polymer ?
#
loop_
_entity_poly.entity_id
_entity_poly.type
_entity_poly.pdbx_seq_one_letter_code
_entity_poly.pdbx_strand_id
1 'polypeptide(L)'
;KIFIFSDTSHLFKNIRNRLYNKKELKISHNEPLIKWNHFQIVYDQDKLNNGELRVCPKISASHLTLNSSAKMRVWLAVQVLSNSMAKAMKFYRPYCSQLKDCSATEEFCLKMNETFDALYRKLVNEGVSSNSKDYMLQI
;
A
#
# COMPACT_ATOMS: atom_id res chain seq x y z
N LYS A 1 -2.93 -29.26 17.82
CA LYS A 1 -2.12 -28.66 16.74
C LYS A 1 -1.72 -27.25 17.19
N ILE A 2 -0.47 -26.85 17.00
CA ILE A 2 0.01 -25.50 17.32
C ILE A 2 0.25 -24.78 15.99
N PHE A 3 -0.30 -23.58 15.83
CA PHE A 3 -0.11 -22.73 14.67
C PHE A 3 0.63 -21.46 15.09
N ILE A 4 1.69 -21.11 14.37
CA ILE A 4 2.56 -19.97 14.68
C ILE A 4 2.37 -18.93 13.59
N PHE A 5 2.10 -17.69 13.99
CA PHE A 5 1.88 -16.57 13.09
C PHE A 5 2.82 -15.40 13.44
N SER A 6 3.21 -14.65 12.41
CA SER A 6 3.93 -13.39 12.60
C SER A 6 2.95 -12.25 12.87
N ASP A 7 3.43 -11.19 13.52
CA ASP A 7 2.63 -9.98 13.70
C ASP A 7 2.49 -9.21 12.39
N THR A 8 1.29 -9.27 11.81
CA THR A 8 0.89 -8.58 10.57
C THR A 8 1.27 -7.10 10.59
N SER A 9 1.01 -6.40 11.69
CA SER A 9 1.25 -4.96 11.78
C SER A 9 2.73 -4.62 11.63
N HIS A 10 3.61 -5.50 12.12
CA HIS A 10 5.06 -5.37 11.98
C HIS A 10 5.55 -5.73 10.58
N LEU A 11 4.95 -6.73 9.93
CA LEU A 11 5.28 -7.08 8.54
C LEU A 11 5.03 -5.91 7.58
N PHE A 12 3.87 -5.25 7.66
CA PHE A 12 3.54 -4.11 6.81
C PHE A 12 4.51 -2.93 6.99
N LYS A 13 4.91 -2.65 8.23
CA LYS A 13 5.96 -1.65 8.51
C LYS A 13 7.27 -2.02 7.84
N ASN A 14 7.69 -3.28 7.96
CA ASN A 14 8.95 -3.76 7.40
C ASN A 14 8.95 -3.68 5.87
N ILE A 15 7.85 -4.06 5.23
CA ILE A 15 7.66 -3.96 3.78
C ILE A 15 7.79 -2.50 3.32
N ARG A 16 7.04 -1.57 3.94
CA ARG A 16 7.15 -0.13 3.63
C ARG A 16 8.57 0.37 3.85
N ASN A 17 9.19 0.06 4.98
CA ASN A 17 10.52 0.55 5.32
C ASN A 17 11.57 0.01 4.33
N ARG A 18 11.46 -1.25 3.91
CA ARG A 18 12.33 -1.87 2.89
C ARG A 18 12.17 -1.18 1.54
N LEU A 19 10.94 -0.92 1.11
CA LEU A 19 10.64 -0.21 -0.13
C LEU A 19 11.16 1.23 -0.08
N TYR A 20 10.95 1.95 1.03
CA TYR A 20 11.47 3.31 1.22
C TYR A 20 13.00 3.39 1.19
N ASN A 21 13.69 2.46 1.86
CA ASN A 21 15.14 2.50 1.99
C ASN A 21 15.86 2.16 0.69
N LYS A 22 15.31 1.22 -0.10
CA LYS A 22 15.93 0.72 -1.33
C LYS A 22 15.29 1.26 -2.59
N LYS A 23 14.23 2.06 -2.45
CA LYS A 23 13.44 2.73 -3.49
C LYS A 23 12.69 1.81 -4.44
N GLU A 24 13.08 0.55 -4.53
CA GLU A 24 12.46 -0.44 -5.40
C GLU A 24 12.27 -1.79 -4.70
N LEU A 25 11.22 -2.50 -5.14
CA LEU A 25 10.89 -3.86 -4.75
C LEU A 25 10.49 -4.65 -6.01
N LYS A 26 10.86 -5.92 -6.04
CA LYS A 26 10.48 -6.86 -7.10
C LYS A 26 9.89 -8.11 -6.45
N ILE A 27 8.66 -8.47 -6.82
CA ILE A 27 7.98 -9.64 -6.26
C ILE A 27 8.47 -10.91 -6.94
N SER A 28 8.45 -10.93 -8.27
CA SER A 28 8.94 -12.03 -9.10
C SER A 28 9.85 -11.53 -10.21
N HIS A 29 10.74 -12.39 -10.73
CA HIS A 29 11.70 -12.04 -11.77
C HIS A 29 11.06 -11.48 -13.05
N ASN A 30 9.83 -11.90 -13.36
CA ASN A 30 9.10 -11.52 -14.57
C ASN A 30 8.16 -10.32 -14.36
N GLU A 31 8.01 -9.84 -13.12
CA GLU A 31 7.12 -8.72 -12.82
C GLU A 31 7.83 -7.36 -12.90
N PRO A 32 7.11 -6.29 -13.28
CA PRO A 32 7.66 -4.95 -13.24
C PRO A 32 8.03 -4.50 -11.82
N LEU A 33 8.91 -3.51 -11.73
CA LEU A 33 9.38 -2.99 -10.45
C LEU A 33 8.31 -2.16 -9.75
N ILE A 34 8.18 -2.37 -8.44
CA ILE A 34 7.44 -1.50 -7.54
C ILE A 34 8.38 -0.38 -7.12
N LYS A 35 8.03 0.88 -7.40
CA LYS A 35 8.90 2.03 -7.16
C LYS A 35 8.31 2.95 -6.10
N TRP A 36 9.12 3.31 -5.11
CA TRP A 36 8.76 4.30 -4.09
C TRP A 36 8.44 5.67 -4.71
N ASN A 37 9.09 5.99 -5.82
CA ASN A 37 8.89 7.26 -6.53
C ASN A 37 7.42 7.47 -6.95
N HIS A 38 6.70 6.41 -7.32
CA HIS A 38 5.28 6.52 -7.71
C HIS A 38 4.43 7.12 -6.58
N PHE A 39 4.69 6.77 -5.32
CA PHE A 39 3.97 7.31 -4.16
C PHE A 39 4.24 8.81 -3.98
N GLN A 40 5.48 9.25 -4.21
CA GLN A 40 5.88 10.66 -4.13
C GLN A 40 5.20 11.47 -5.22
N ILE A 41 5.25 11.01 -6.47
CA ILE A 41 4.61 11.68 -7.59
C ILE A 41 3.09 11.78 -7.38
N VAL A 42 2.43 10.70 -6.94
CA VAL A 42 0.99 10.75 -6.65
C VAL A 42 0.68 11.78 -5.58
N TYR A 43 1.45 11.83 -4.49
CA TYR A 43 1.23 12.82 -3.44
C TYR A 43 1.43 14.25 -3.95
N ASP A 44 2.46 14.48 -4.75
CA ASP A 44 2.74 15.81 -5.30
C ASP A 44 1.63 16.26 -6.26
N GLN A 45 1.14 15.36 -7.14
CA GLN A 45 -0.01 15.65 -8.01
C GLN A 45 -1.30 15.88 -7.20
N ASP A 46 -1.56 15.02 -6.21
CA ASP A 46 -2.77 15.09 -5.40
C ASP A 46 -2.82 16.33 -4.51
N LYS A 47 -1.67 16.84 -4.08
CA LYS A 47 -1.55 18.08 -3.31
C LYS A 47 -1.88 19.33 -4.13
N LEU A 48 -1.78 19.28 -5.46
CA LEU A 48 -2.15 20.42 -6.32
C LEU A 48 -3.66 20.68 -6.30
N ASN A 49 -4.46 19.67 -6.00
CA ASN A 49 -5.90 19.81 -5.85
C ASN A 49 -6.23 20.43 -4.48
N ASN A 50 -7.15 21.40 -4.48
CA ASN A 50 -7.67 21.98 -3.25
C ASN A 50 -8.26 20.87 -2.36
N GLY A 51 -8.11 21.01 -1.03
CA GLY A 51 -8.23 19.90 -0.06
C GLY A 51 -9.51 19.04 -0.11
N GLU A 52 -10.60 19.55 -0.68
CA GLU A 52 -11.87 18.82 -0.84
C GLU A 52 -11.91 17.92 -2.09
N LEU A 53 -10.98 18.05 -3.03
CA LEU A 53 -10.95 17.30 -4.30
C LEU A 53 -9.77 16.32 -4.40
N ARG A 54 -9.07 16.08 -3.28
CA ARG A 54 -7.96 15.11 -3.23
C ARG A 54 -8.48 13.68 -3.33
N VAL A 55 -7.82 12.85 -4.12
CA VAL A 55 -8.11 11.41 -4.26
C VAL A 55 -7.60 10.64 -3.04
N CYS A 56 -6.48 11.07 -2.44
CA CYS A 56 -5.91 10.45 -1.24
C CYS A 56 -5.70 11.47 -0.10
N PRO A 57 -6.78 12.06 0.45
CA PRO A 57 -6.71 13.20 1.38
C PRO A 57 -5.99 12.88 2.71
N LYS A 58 -6.00 11.60 3.12
CA LYS A 58 -5.33 11.14 4.35
C LYS A 58 -3.80 11.11 4.22
N ILE A 59 -3.28 11.05 2.99
CA ILE A 59 -1.84 11.03 2.74
C ILE A 59 -1.26 12.43 2.94
N SER A 60 -0.22 12.49 3.77
CA SER A 60 0.55 13.67 4.13
C SER A 60 2.04 13.42 3.94
N ALA A 61 2.86 14.47 3.95
CA ALA A 61 4.32 14.35 3.83
C ALA A 61 4.94 13.35 4.83
N SER A 62 4.38 13.23 6.04
CA SER A 62 4.85 12.28 7.06
C SER A 62 4.71 10.80 6.66
N HIS A 63 3.84 10.48 5.70
CA HIS A 63 3.69 9.13 5.15
C HIS A 63 4.87 8.76 4.26
N LEU A 64 5.46 9.75 3.58
CA LEU A 64 6.45 9.56 2.54
C LEU A 64 7.88 9.90 2.99
N THR A 65 8.02 10.77 3.98
CA THR A 65 9.30 11.11 4.61
C THR A 65 9.46 10.35 5.93
N LEU A 66 10.16 9.22 5.87
CA LEU A 66 10.28 8.31 7.01
C LEU A 66 11.45 8.68 7.94
N ASN A 67 11.16 9.51 8.96
CA ASN A 67 12.03 9.66 10.13
C ASN A 67 11.90 8.47 11.11
N SER A 68 12.73 8.43 12.16
CA SER A 68 12.75 7.31 13.13
C SER A 68 11.38 7.02 13.76
N SER A 69 10.58 8.06 14.04
CA SER A 69 9.23 7.90 14.58
C SER A 69 8.25 7.37 13.52
N ALA A 70 8.25 7.95 12.32
CA ALA A 70 7.38 7.53 11.21
C ALA A 70 7.63 6.08 10.79
N LYS A 71 8.90 5.61 10.83
CA LYS A 71 9.28 4.21 10.58
C LYS A 71 8.57 3.21 11.50
N MET A 72 8.17 3.62 12.70
CA MET A 72 7.51 2.76 13.68
C MET A 72 5.98 2.84 13.65
N ARG A 73 5.41 3.86 13.00
CA ARG A 73 3.95 4.04 12.93
C ARG A 73 3.34 3.11 11.88
N VAL A 74 2.65 2.06 12.34
CA VAL A 74 1.94 1.06 11.52
C VAL A 74 0.89 1.73 10.63
N TRP A 75 0.06 2.59 11.22
CA TRP A 75 -1.06 3.20 10.52
C TRP A 75 -0.61 4.02 9.29
N LEU A 76 0.56 4.69 9.36
CA LEU A 76 1.16 5.36 8.21
C LEU A 76 1.52 4.36 7.10
N ALA A 77 2.00 3.16 7.43
CA ALA A 77 2.32 2.13 6.44
C ALA A 77 1.08 1.60 5.76
N VAL A 78 0.04 1.29 6.52
CA VAL A 78 -1.22 0.78 5.99
C VAL A 78 -1.88 1.80 5.08
N GLN A 79 -1.87 3.09 5.45
CA GLN A 79 -2.44 4.14 4.58
C GLN A 79 -1.66 4.32 3.27
N VAL A 80 -0.33 4.22 3.30
CA VAL A 80 0.49 4.25 2.07
C VAL A 80 0.17 3.05 1.17
N LEU A 81 0.00 1.87 1.74
CA LEU A 81 -0.25 0.62 1.02
C LEU A 81 -1.75 0.29 0.86
N SER A 82 -2.58 1.32 0.73
CA SER A 82 -4.04 1.20 0.73
C SER A 82 -4.66 1.23 -0.66
N ASN A 83 -5.93 0.82 -0.75
CA ASN A 83 -6.75 0.95 -1.95
C ASN A 83 -6.88 2.42 -2.43
N SER A 84 -6.91 3.40 -1.52
CA SER A 84 -6.94 4.83 -1.90
C SER A 84 -5.69 5.25 -2.66
N MET A 85 -4.51 4.73 -2.29
CA MET A 85 -3.27 5.00 -3.02
C MET A 85 -3.28 4.35 -4.41
N ALA A 86 -3.75 3.11 -4.53
CA ALA A 86 -3.91 2.43 -5.82
C ALA A 86 -4.85 3.21 -6.76
N LYS A 87 -6.02 3.64 -6.24
CA LYS A 87 -6.96 4.47 -6.98
C LYS A 87 -6.35 5.81 -7.43
N ALA A 88 -5.54 6.44 -6.58
CA ALA A 88 -4.85 7.67 -6.94
C ALA A 88 -3.81 7.43 -8.04
N MET A 89 -3.03 6.35 -7.99
CA MET A 89 -2.11 5.96 -9.06
C MET A 89 -2.85 5.78 -10.40
N LYS A 90 -3.97 5.06 -10.38
CA LYS A 90 -4.82 4.86 -11.56
C LYS A 90 -5.38 6.17 -12.10
N PHE A 91 -5.85 7.04 -11.21
CA PHE A 91 -6.45 8.33 -11.56
C PHE A 91 -5.43 9.27 -12.20
N TYR A 92 -4.22 9.40 -11.64
CA TYR A 92 -3.19 10.33 -12.14
C TYR A 92 -2.36 9.78 -13.31
N ARG A 93 -2.39 8.46 -13.58
CA ARG A 93 -1.63 7.83 -14.68
C ARG A 93 -1.84 8.50 -16.06
N PRO A 94 -3.06 8.86 -16.50
CA PRO A 94 -3.26 9.51 -17.79
C PRO A 94 -2.71 10.94 -17.85
N TYR A 95 -2.59 11.61 -16.70
CA TYR A 95 -2.24 13.03 -16.60
C TYR A 95 -0.77 13.26 -16.25
N CYS A 96 -0.05 12.23 -15.78
CA CYS A 96 1.35 12.33 -15.37
C CYS A 96 2.20 11.27 -16.07
N SER A 97 3.11 11.70 -16.95
CA SER A 97 4.01 10.81 -17.69
C SER A 97 4.89 9.94 -16.79
N GLN A 98 5.22 10.42 -15.60
CA GLN A 98 6.03 9.71 -14.61
C GLN A 98 5.28 8.57 -13.89
N LEU A 99 3.96 8.44 -14.13
CA LEU A 99 3.12 7.36 -13.60
C LEU A 99 2.71 6.34 -14.67
N LYS A 100 3.26 6.43 -15.90
CA LYS A 100 2.89 5.50 -16.99
C LYS A 100 3.16 4.03 -16.64
N ASP A 101 4.23 3.76 -15.89
CA ASP A 101 4.67 2.43 -15.48
C ASP A 101 4.25 2.06 -14.03
N CYS A 102 3.30 2.78 -13.43
CA CYS A 102 2.92 2.56 -12.04
C CYS A 102 2.01 1.33 -11.81
N SER A 103 1.62 0.58 -12.85
CA SER A 103 0.66 -0.53 -12.76
C SER A 103 1.06 -1.60 -11.74
N ALA A 104 2.35 -1.99 -11.68
CA ALA A 104 2.80 -2.95 -10.69
C ALA A 104 2.72 -2.42 -9.25
N THR A 105 2.92 -1.11 -9.06
CA THR A 105 2.77 -0.48 -7.74
C THR A 105 1.29 -0.34 -7.34
N GLU A 106 0.41 -0.04 -8.31
CA GLU A 106 -1.04 -0.06 -8.11
C GLU A 106 -1.51 -1.43 -7.63
N GLU A 107 -1.17 -2.50 -8.38
CA GLU A 107 -1.56 -3.87 -8.04
C GLU A 107 -0.99 -4.30 -6.70
N PHE A 108 0.27 -3.94 -6.41
CA PHE A 108 0.88 -4.20 -5.12
C PHE A 108 0.09 -3.54 -3.96
N CYS A 109 -0.32 -2.29 -4.10
CA CYS A 109 -1.14 -1.61 -3.09
C CYS A 109 -2.50 -2.30 -2.90
N LEU A 110 -3.14 -2.78 -3.97
CA LEU A 110 -4.39 -3.53 -3.87
C LEU A 110 -4.21 -4.84 -3.09
N LYS A 111 -3.20 -5.65 -3.47
CA LYS A 111 -2.87 -6.90 -2.78
C LYS A 111 -2.55 -6.67 -1.30
N MET A 112 -1.77 -5.63 -0.99
CA MET A 112 -1.43 -5.27 0.38
C MET A 112 -2.67 -4.86 1.18
N ASN A 113 -3.56 -4.05 0.61
CA ASN A 113 -4.81 -3.65 1.26
C ASN A 113 -5.69 -4.86 1.57
N GLU A 114 -5.94 -5.73 0.59
CA GLU A 114 -6.76 -6.93 0.76
C GLU A 114 -6.15 -7.89 1.80
N THR A 115 -4.83 -8.06 1.77
CA THR A 115 -4.11 -8.86 2.77
C THR A 115 -4.26 -8.28 4.17
N PHE A 116 -4.15 -6.96 4.32
CA PHE A 116 -4.32 -6.31 5.63
C PHE A 116 -5.75 -6.50 6.14
N ASP A 117 -6.73 -6.24 5.28
CA ASP A 117 -8.14 -6.36 5.63
C ASP A 117 -8.48 -7.80 6.02
N ALA A 118 -8.01 -8.81 5.27
CA ALA A 118 -8.21 -10.23 5.60
C ALA A 118 -7.61 -10.63 6.94
N LEU A 119 -6.41 -10.13 7.26
CA LEU A 119 -5.70 -10.46 8.51
C LEU A 119 -6.17 -9.65 9.72
N TYR A 120 -6.88 -8.54 9.52
CA TYR A 120 -7.24 -7.60 10.59
C TYR A 120 -8.76 -7.35 10.72
N ARG A 121 -9.60 -8.25 10.21
CA ARG A 121 -11.07 -8.18 10.42
C ARG A 121 -11.41 -8.24 11.90
N LYS A 122 -12.26 -7.31 12.35
CA LYS A 122 -12.66 -7.19 13.76
C LYS A 122 -14.01 -7.82 14.07
N LEU A 123 -14.86 -7.99 13.06
CA LEU A 123 -16.21 -8.51 13.23
C LEU A 123 -16.25 -10.02 12.95
N VAL A 124 -16.89 -10.77 13.84
CA VAL A 124 -16.92 -12.24 13.80
C VAL A 124 -17.62 -12.77 12.55
N ASN A 125 -18.67 -12.08 12.10
CA ASN A 125 -19.42 -12.39 10.88
C ASN A 125 -18.66 -12.07 9.59
N GLU A 126 -17.55 -11.34 9.67
CA GLU A 126 -16.64 -11.11 8.55
C GLU A 126 -15.41 -12.03 8.63
N GLY A 127 -15.32 -12.92 9.63
CA GLY A 127 -14.21 -13.84 9.81
C GLY A 127 -13.94 -14.69 8.57
N VAL A 128 -12.66 -15.02 8.36
CA VAL A 128 -12.24 -15.88 7.24
C VAL A 128 -12.91 -17.24 7.39
N SER A 129 -13.70 -17.63 6.39
CA SER A 129 -14.37 -18.93 6.32
C SER A 129 -13.85 -19.71 5.12
N SER A 130 -13.97 -21.03 5.11
CA SER A 130 -13.49 -21.88 4.00
C SER A 130 -14.08 -21.50 2.63
N ASN A 131 -15.20 -20.78 2.61
CA ASN A 131 -15.90 -20.35 1.41
C ASN A 131 -15.65 -18.85 1.09
N SER A 132 -14.83 -18.14 1.88
CA SER A 132 -14.57 -16.73 1.65
C SER A 132 -13.51 -16.54 0.55
N LYS A 133 -13.65 -15.45 -0.21
CA LYS A 133 -12.69 -15.06 -1.25
C LYS A 133 -11.28 -14.80 -0.69
N ASP A 134 -11.16 -14.64 0.63
CA ASP A 134 -9.90 -14.34 1.31
C ASP A 134 -8.92 -15.53 1.27
N TYR A 135 -9.41 -16.77 1.16
CA TYR A 135 -8.55 -17.95 0.93
C TYR A 135 -7.94 -17.98 -0.48
N MET A 136 -8.47 -17.19 -1.42
CA MET A 136 -7.99 -17.15 -2.80
C MET A 136 -6.92 -16.07 -3.04
N LEU A 137 -6.50 -15.35 -2.00
CA LEU A 137 -5.38 -14.41 -2.08
C LEU A 137 -4.09 -15.20 -2.36
N GLN A 138 -3.73 -15.32 -3.64
CA GLN A 138 -2.43 -15.84 -4.05
C GLN A 138 -1.40 -14.71 -3.93
N ILE A 139 -0.45 -14.87 -3.01
CA ILE A 139 0.72 -13.99 -2.83
C ILE A 139 1.80 -14.38 -3.82
#